data_AF-A0A3R6D4N3-F1
#
_entry.id   AF-A0A3R6D4N3-F1
#
_cell.length_a   1.000
_cell.length_b   1.000
_cell.length_c   1.000
_cell.angle_alpha   90.00
_cell.angle_beta   90.00
_cell.angle_gamma   90.00
#
_symmetry.space_group_name_H-M   'P 1'
#
loop_
_entity.id
_entity.type
_entity.pdbx_description
1 polymer ?
#
loop_
_entity_poly.entity_id
_entity_poly.type
_entity_poly.pdbx_seq_one_letter_code
_entity_poly.pdbx_strand_id
1 'polypeptide(L)'
;MYIPLKPLFSRHKGIGVQFTDEPTGNLDSKTSQDVLGLLKVTSKRFHQTIVMITHNEEIAQMADRILQIEDGKIVSDSGLA
;
A
#
# COMPACT_ATOMS: atom_id res chain seq x y z
N MET A 1 16.27 -16.81 8.20
CA MET A 1 15.58 -16.59 6.92
C MET A 1 16.03 -15.25 6.38
N TYR A 2 16.84 -15.24 5.33
CA TYR A 2 17.40 -14.02 4.72
C TYR A 2 16.71 -13.82 3.39
N ILE A 3 15.97 -12.72 3.23
CA ILE A 3 15.44 -12.31 1.94
C ILE A 3 16.49 -11.36 1.36
N PRO A 4 17.22 -11.74 0.30
CA PRO A 4 18.18 -10.85 -0.33
C PRO A 4 17.42 -9.67 -0.94
N LEU A 5 17.57 -8.49 -0.34
CA LEU A 5 17.12 -7.25 -0.95
C LEU A 5 17.98 -6.99 -2.19
N LYS A 6 17.33 -6.97 -3.37
CA LYS A 6 17.98 -6.54 -4.61
C LYS A 6 18.49 -5.10 -4.46
N PRO A 7 19.51 -4.70 -5.25
CA PRO A 7 20.14 -3.38 -5.15
C PRO A 7 19.10 -2.25 -5.16
N LEU A 8 19.34 -1.22 -4.35
CA LEU A 8 18.45 -0.07 -4.11
C LEU A 8 17.97 0.66 -5.40
N PHE A 9 18.62 0.41 -6.54
CA PHE A 9 18.33 0.99 -7.86
C PHE A 9 18.01 -0.06 -8.94
N SER A 10 17.60 -1.27 -8.54
CA SER A 10 17.02 -2.24 -9.48
C SER A 10 15.74 -1.64 -10.02
N ARG A 11 15.81 -1.00 -11.20
CA ARG A 11 14.65 -0.54 -11.96
C ARG A 11 13.76 -1.76 -12.20
N HIS A 12 12.76 -1.95 -11.34
CA HIS A 12 11.71 -2.92 -11.55
C HIS A 12 10.92 -2.46 -12.78
N LYS A 13 11.37 -2.86 -13.97
CA LYS A 13 10.64 -2.72 -15.23
C LYS A 13 9.51 -3.78 -15.31
N GLY A 14 8.81 -4.05 -14.21
CA GLY A 14 7.81 -5.12 -14.16
C GLY A 14 7.11 -5.29 -12.82
N ILE A 15 6.19 -6.27 -12.83
CA ILE A 15 5.29 -6.69 -11.75
C ILE A 15 6.06 -6.88 -10.44
N GLY A 16 5.56 -6.29 -9.35
CA GLY A 16 6.17 -6.36 -8.02
C GLY A 16 5.19 -5.95 -6.93
N VAL A 17 5.54 -6.23 -5.68
CA VAL A 17 4.71 -5.89 -4.51
C VAL A 17 5.40 -4.80 -3.69
N GLN A 18 4.68 -3.70 -3.41
CA GLN A 18 5.12 -2.66 -2.48
C GLN A 18 4.44 -2.89 -1.13
N PHE A 19 5.23 -2.98 -0.06
CA PHE A 19 4.74 -3.03 1.30
C PHE A 19 4.96 -1.66 1.93
N THR A 20 3.89 -0.98 2.33
CA THR A 20 3.94 0.37 2.88
C THR A 20 3.27 0.42 4.25
N ASP A 21 4.05 0.60 5.29
CA ASP A 21 3.56 0.73 6.66
C ASP A 21 3.30 2.21 6.98
N GLU A 22 2.02 2.59 7.11
CA GLU A 22 1.56 3.96 7.38
C GLU A 22 2.26 5.08 6.57
N PRO A 23 2.25 5.03 5.22
CA PRO A 23 3.09 5.88 4.38
C PRO A 23 2.80 7.38 4.48
N THR A 24 1.68 7.77 5.09
CA THR A 24 1.22 9.16 5.21
C THR A 24 1.01 9.62 6.65
N GLY A 25 1.39 8.83 7.67
CA GLY A 25 1.06 9.11 9.08
C GLY A 25 1.57 10.44 9.64
N ASN A 26 2.59 11.04 9.01
CA ASN A 26 3.18 12.32 9.42
C ASN A 26 2.97 13.47 8.40
N LEU A 27 2.00 13.32 7.50
CA LEU A 27 1.70 14.31 6.47
C LEU A 27 0.37 15.01 6.76
N ASP A 28 0.23 16.24 6.31
CA ASP A 28 -1.07 16.91 6.30
C ASP A 28 -2.02 16.22 5.30
N SER A 29 -3.32 16.48 5.43
CA SER A 29 -4.35 15.81 4.63
C SER A 29 -4.16 16.01 3.12
N LYS A 30 -3.74 17.19 2.68
CA LYS A 30 -3.52 17.48 1.27
C LYS A 30 -2.30 16.71 0.74
N THR A 31 -1.17 16.81 1.45
CA THR A 31 0.06 16.09 1.05
C THR A 31 -0.15 14.57 1.08
N SER A 32 -0.93 14.06 2.04
CA SER A 32 -1.31 12.65 2.10
C SER A 32 -2.07 12.19 0.85
N GLN A 33 -3.07 12.96 0.40
CA GLN A 33 -3.82 12.65 -0.81
C GLN A 33 -2.94 12.66 -2.06
N ASP A 34 -2.02 13.62 -2.18
CA ASP A 34 -1.08 13.69 -3.30
C ASP A 34 -0.16 12.46 -3.36
N VAL A 35 0.37 12.03 -2.21
CA VAL A 35 1.22 10.83 -2.10
C VAL A 35 0.44 9.57 -2.45
N LEU A 36 -0.77 9.39 -1.91
CA LEU A 36 -1.63 8.24 -2.23
C LEU A 36 -2.01 8.21 -3.71
N GLY A 37 -2.29 9.37 -4.29
CA GLY A 37 -2.54 9.52 -5.73
C GLY A 37 -1.34 9.05 -6.56
N LEU A 38 -0.13 9.46 -6.18
CA LEU A 38 1.10 9.04 -6.85
C LEU A 38 1.33 7.53 -6.72
N LEU A 39 1.12 6.95 -5.54
CA LEU A 39 1.20 5.50 -5.31
C LEU A 39 0.21 4.74 -6.20
N LYS A 40 -1.04 5.19 -6.29
CA LYS A 40 -2.06 4.57 -7.15
C LYS A 40 -1.71 4.66 -8.64
N VAL A 41 -1.22 5.81 -9.10
CA VAL A 41 -0.79 6.01 -10.50
C VAL A 41 0.42 5.14 -10.84
N THR A 42 1.41 5.10 -9.96
CA THR A 42 2.63 4.30 -10.17
C THR A 42 2.34 2.80 -10.14
N SER A 43 1.52 2.33 -9.19
CA SER A 43 1.05 0.94 -9.12
C SER A 43 0.40 0.51 -10.45
N LYS A 44 -0.54 1.31 -10.96
CA LYS A 44 -1.18 1.02 -12.26
C LYS A 44 -0.19 1.03 -13.42
N ARG A 45 0.69 2.04 -13.47
CA ARG A 45 1.67 2.19 -14.57
C ARG A 45 2.67 1.03 -14.63
N PHE A 46 3.11 0.54 -13.47
CA PHE A 46 4.15 -0.48 -13.37
C PHE A 46 3.59 -1.89 -13.07
N HIS A 47 2.26 -2.04 -13.03
CA HIS A 47 1.57 -3.28 -12.69
C HIS A 47 2.03 -3.85 -11.34
N GLN A 48 2.11 -2.98 -10.33
CA GLN A 48 2.56 -3.34 -8.99
C GLN A 48 1.37 -3.47 -8.04
N THR A 49 1.38 -4.50 -7.20
CA THR A 49 0.44 -4.63 -6.08
C THR A 49 0.94 -3.76 -4.92
N ILE A 50 0.05 -3.03 -4.26
CA ILE A 50 0.36 -2.31 -3.03
C ILE A 50 -0.33 -3.03 -1.87
N VAL A 51 0.44 -3.34 -0.84
CA VAL A 51 -0.06 -3.76 0.46
C VAL A 51 0.24 -2.63 1.44
N MET A 52 -0.81 -1.95 1.90
CA MET A 52 -0.70 -0.79 2.77
C MET A 52 -1.31 -1.07 4.13
N ILE A 53 -0.60 -0.67 5.18
CA ILE A 53 -1.09 -0.65 6.56
C ILE A 53 -1.46 0.81 6.87
N THR A 54 -2.64 1.03 7.43
CA THR A 54 -3.13 2.34 7.83
C THR A 54 -4.17 2.21 8.92
N HIS A 55 -4.17 3.13 9.89
CA HIS A 55 -5.27 3.33 10.83
C HIS A 55 -6.28 4.39 10.35
N ASN A 56 -6.05 5.02 9.20
CA ASN A 56 -6.95 6.01 8.61
C ASN A 56 -7.98 5.33 7.69
N GLU A 57 -9.25 5.38 8.09
CA GLU A 57 -10.37 4.78 7.37
C GLU A 57 -10.61 5.40 5.99
N GLU A 58 -10.43 6.72 5.83
CA GLU A 58 -10.60 7.40 4.54
C GLU A 58 -9.59 6.87 3.51
N ILE A 59 -8.34 6.64 3.95
CA ILE A 59 -7.30 6.05 3.10
C ILE A 59 -7.63 4.60 2.76
N ALA A 60 -8.07 3.81 3.75
CA ALA A 60 -8.43 2.41 3.54
C ALA A 60 -9.55 2.26 2.49
N GLN A 61 -10.56 3.15 2.52
CA GLN A 61 -11.66 3.17 1.55
C GLN A 61 -11.23 3.44 0.10
N MET A 62 -10.01 3.93 -0.13
CA MET A 62 -9.47 4.13 -1.48
C MET A 62 -8.89 2.86 -2.11
N ALA A 63 -8.71 1.79 -1.31
CA ALA A 63 -8.14 0.52 -1.73
C ALA A 63 -9.17 -0.36 -2.46
N ASP A 64 -8.67 -1.28 -3.29
CA ASP A 64 -9.53 -2.23 -4.00
C ASP A 64 -10.08 -3.33 -3.05
N ARG A 65 -9.32 -3.67 -2.00
CA ARG A 65 -9.66 -4.61 -0.92
C ARG A 65 -9.11 -4.14 0.42
N ILE A 66 -9.86 -4.38 1.48
CA ILE A 66 -9.55 -3.99 2.87
C ILE A 66 -9.61 -5.23 3.75
N LEU A 67 -8.51 -5.48 4.47
CA LEU A 67 -8.43 -6.51 5.52
C LEU A 67 -8.33 -5.81 6.88
N GLN A 68 -9.31 -6.04 7.74
CA GLN A 68 -9.28 -5.55 9.12
C GLN A 68 -8.73 -6.64 10.04
N ILE A 69 -7.73 -6.29 10.83
CA ILE A 69 -7.05 -7.21 11.75
C ILE A 69 -7.24 -6.71 13.18
N GLU A 70 -7.71 -7.59 14.07
CA GLU A 70 -7.83 -7.36 15.50
C GLU A 70 -7.27 -8.58 16.25
N ASP A 71 -6.45 -8.35 17.28
CA ASP A 71 -5.81 -9.41 18.08
C ASP A 71 -5.13 -10.51 17.24
N GLY A 72 -4.48 -10.11 16.13
CA GLY A 72 -3.78 -11.01 15.23
C GLY A 72 -4.69 -11.87 14.33
N LYS A 73 -5.99 -11.58 14.28
CA LYS A 73 -6.98 -12.28 13.44
C LYS A 73 -7.61 -11.32 12.44
N ILE A 74 -7.89 -11.82 11.23
CA ILE A 74 -8.71 -11.09 10.26
C ILE A 74 -10.16 -11.15 10.75
N VAL A 75 -10.73 -9.99 11.06
CA VAL A 75 -12.12 -9.87 11.53
C VAL A 75 -13.07 -9.38 10.43
N SER A 76 -12.53 -8.75 9.39
CA SER A 76 -13.29 -8.30 8.22
C SER A 76 -12.44 -8.36 6.96
N ASP A 77 -13.08 -8.68 5.84
CA ASP A 77 -12.51 -8.74 4.50
C ASP A 77 -13.55 -8.21 3.51
N SER A 78 -13.28 -7.05 2.91
CA SER A 78 -14.22 -6.37 2.03
C SER A 78 -13.54 -5.78 0.80
N GLY A 79 -14.28 -5.63 -0.31
CA GLY A 79 -13.79 -5.10 -1.58
C GLY A 79 -13.87 -6.10 -2.73
N LEU A 80 -13.27 -5.75 -3.87
CA LEU A 80 -13.29 -6.55 -5.10
C LEU A 80 -12.11 -7.54 -5.10
N ALA A 81 -12.41 -8.80 -5.43
CA ALA A 81 -11.40 -9.83 -5.71
C ALA A 81 -10.84 -9.68 -7.13
#